data_AF-A0A397I4Z6-F1
#
_entry.id   AF-A0A397I4Z6-F1
#
_cell.length_a   1.000
_cell.length_b   1.000
_cell.length_c   1.000
_cell.angle_alpha   90.00
_cell.angle_beta   90.00
_cell.angle_gamma   90.00
#
_symmetry.space_group_name_H-M   'P 1'
#
loop_
_entity.id
_entity.type
_entity.pdbx_description
1 polymer ?
#
loop_
_entity_poly.entity_id
_entity_poly.type
_entity_poly.pdbx_seq_one_letter_code
_entity_poly.pdbx_strand_id
1 'polypeptide(L)'
;MSNFDTLLTNININNIYPSPEIDEKPTHDHNRCHAYMIFRYSVAKECKRIGEFNVLLIARATNHLWKNSTTQEKSEYINLAQRVKSH
;
A
#
# COMPACT_ATOMS: atom_id res chain seq x y z
N MET A 1 14.37 -2.63 -19.18
CA MET A 1 14.41 -3.50 -17.99
C MET A 1 14.16 -2.63 -16.77
N SER A 2 12.92 -2.53 -16.32
CA SER A 2 12.59 -2.06 -14.98
C SER A 2 12.90 -3.20 -14.02
N ASN A 3 14.07 -3.15 -13.37
CA ASN A 3 14.48 -4.23 -12.48
C ASN A 3 13.61 -4.18 -11.22
N PHE A 4 12.87 -5.26 -10.95
CA PHE A 4 12.00 -5.38 -9.78
C PHE A 4 12.76 -5.07 -8.48
N ASP A 5 14.02 -5.47 -8.40
CA ASP A 5 14.88 -5.22 -7.24
C ASP A 5 15.19 -3.73 -7.09
N THR A 6 15.45 -3.02 -8.19
CA THR A 6 15.62 -1.56 -8.20
C THR A 6 14.36 -0.84 -7.76
N LEU A 7 13.18 -1.33 -8.15
CA LEU A 7 11.91 -0.77 -7.67
C LEU A 7 11.81 -0.93 -6.14
N LEU A 8 12.08 -2.12 -5.62
CA LEU A 8 12.03 -2.38 -4.18
C LEU A 8 13.02 -1.51 -3.37
N THR A 9 14.23 -1.27 -3.88
CA THR A 9 15.22 -0.41 -3.20
C THR A 9 14.84 1.07 -3.21
N ASN A 10 14.08 1.50 -4.22
CA ASN A 10 13.70 2.91 -4.39
C ASN A 10 12.41 3.27 -3.67
N ILE A 11 11.59 2.29 -3.28
CA ILE A 11 10.39 2.51 -2.48
C ILE A 11 10.81 2.97 -1.08
N ASN A 12 10.37 4.17 -0.68
CA ASN A 12 10.56 4.63 0.67
C ASN A 12 9.48 4.05 1.60
N ILE A 13 9.88 3.09 2.45
CA ILE A 13 8.99 2.43 3.41
C ILE A 13 8.36 3.42 4.40
N ASN A 14 9.04 4.54 4.70
CA ASN A 14 8.48 5.59 5.58
C ASN A 14 7.32 6.37 4.95
N ASN A 15 7.10 6.23 3.64
CA ASN A 15 5.93 6.79 2.95
C ASN A 15 4.76 5.79 2.90
N ILE A 16 5.00 4.54 3.34
CA ILE A 16 4.02 3.47 3.44
C ILE A 16 3.66 3.21 4.91
N TYR A 17 4.60 3.42 5.83
CA TYR A 17 4.42 3.23 7.27
C TYR A 17 4.85 4.46 8.08
N PRO A 18 4.13 4.81 9.16
CA PRO A 18 2.84 4.23 9.54
C PRO A 18 1.78 4.54 8.49
N SER A 19 0.69 3.78 8.51
CA SER A 19 -0.37 3.96 7.50
C SER A 19 -0.77 5.43 7.40
N PRO A 20 -0.74 6.06 6.20
CA PRO A 20 -1.01 7.49 6.08
C PRO A 20 -2.43 7.80 6.59
N GLU A 21 -2.65 9.00 7.15
CA GLU A 21 -4.01 9.47 7.40
C GLU A 21 -4.71 9.61 6.05
N ILE A 22 -5.66 8.71 5.80
CA ILE A 22 -6.39 8.66 4.53
C ILE A 22 -7.58 9.59 4.64
N ASP A 23 -7.39 10.85 4.24
CA ASP A 23 -8.50 11.78 3.99
C ASP A 23 -9.32 11.36 2.76
N GLU A 24 -8.67 10.72 1.78
CA GLU A 24 -9.29 10.26 0.54
C GLU A 24 -9.67 8.78 0.63
N LYS A 25 -10.93 8.51 0.99
CA LYS A 25 -11.50 7.15 0.98
C LYS A 25 -11.10 6.43 -0.32
N PRO A 26 -10.48 5.23 -0.25
CA PRO A 26 -10.28 4.41 -1.43
C PRO A 26 -11.65 4.28 -2.10
N THR A 27 -11.77 4.71 -3.35
CA THR A 27 -13.05 4.85 -4.08
C THR A 27 -13.73 3.51 -4.39
N HIS A 28 -13.32 2.43 -3.73
CA HIS A 28 -13.89 1.11 -3.91
C HIS A 28 -14.80 0.76 -2.75
N ASP A 29 -16.06 0.47 -3.09
CA ASP A 29 -17.13 -0.16 -2.30
C ASP A 29 -16.77 -0.42 -0.83
N HIS A 30 -17.42 0.32 0.09
CA HIS A 30 -17.13 0.29 1.53
C HIS A 30 -17.25 -1.13 2.12
N ASN A 31 -18.03 -2.01 1.48
CA ASN A 31 -18.14 -3.42 1.87
C ASN A 31 -16.86 -4.25 1.64
N ARG A 32 -15.90 -3.72 0.86
CA ARG A 32 -14.66 -4.41 0.47
C ARG A 32 -13.38 -3.64 0.83
N CYS A 33 -13.47 -2.65 1.72
CA CYS A 33 -12.29 -1.94 2.21
C CYS A 33 -11.47 -2.87 3.12
N HIS A 34 -10.53 -3.62 2.53
CA HIS A 34 -9.61 -4.52 3.21
C HIS A 34 -8.28 -3.82 3.50
N ALA A 35 -7.64 -4.16 4.62
CA ALA A 35 -6.30 -3.68 4.98
C ALA A 35 -5.29 -3.73 3.81
N TYR A 36 -5.33 -4.83 3.05
CA TYR A 36 -4.49 -5.02 1.87
C TYR A 36 -4.79 -4.02 0.73
N MET A 37 -6.05 -3.62 0.52
CA MET A 37 -6.42 -2.65 -0.51
C MET A 37 -5.91 -1.25 -0.15
N ILE A 38 -5.99 -0.90 1.13
CA ILE A 38 -5.46 0.36 1.64
C ILE A 38 -3.93 0.38 1.51
N PHE A 39 -3.27 -0.71 1.90
CA PHE A 39 -1.84 -0.89 1.72
C PHE A 39 -1.41 -0.78 0.25
N ARG A 40 -2.15 -1.43 -0.65
CA ARG A 40 -1.91 -1.35 -2.10
C ARG A 40 -2.01 0.08 -2.62
N TYR A 41 -2.93 0.88 -2.09
CA TYR A 41 -3.03 2.30 -2.45
C TYR A 41 -1.77 3.08 -2.05
N SER A 42 -1.30 2.92 -0.81
CA SER A 42 -0.06 3.56 -0.33
C SER A 42 1.16 3.17 -1.17
N VAL A 43 1.33 1.88 -1.47
CA VAL A 43 2.42 1.40 -2.33
C VAL A 43 2.31 1.99 -3.73
N ALA A 44 1.11 2.01 -4.32
CA ALA A 44 0.91 2.58 -5.66
C ALA A 44 1.18 4.09 -5.69
N LYS A 45 0.82 4.83 -4.63
CA LYS A 45 1.11 6.26 -4.49
C LYS A 45 2.62 6.52 -4.45
N GLU A 46 3.34 5.73 -3.67
CA GLU A 46 4.81 5.82 -3.57
C GLU A 46 5.50 5.45 -4.90
N CYS A 47 5.08 4.36 -5.55
CA CYS A 47 5.63 3.97 -6.86
C CYS A 47 5.43 5.09 -7.90
N LYS A 48 4.24 5.69 -7.95
CA LYS A 48 3.96 6.82 -8.86
C LYS A 48 4.83 8.04 -8.54
N ARG A 49 5.09 8.32 -7.25
CA ARG A 49 5.96 9.43 -6.82
C ARG A 49 7.39 9.28 -7.35
N ILE A 50 7.91 8.05 -7.41
CA ILE A 50 9.24 7.75 -7.95
C ILE A 50 9.24 7.49 -9.46
N GLY A 51 8.11 7.73 -10.14
CA GLY A 51 7.97 7.62 -11.60
C GLY A 51 7.70 6.21 -12.13
N GLU A 52 7.35 5.25 -11.29
CA GLU A 52 6.94 3.91 -11.71
C GLU A 52 5.42 3.82 -11.89
N PHE A 53 4.99 3.46 -13.09
CA PHE A 53 3.58 3.38 -13.50
C PHE A 53 3.18 2.00 -14.01
N ASN A 54 4.12 1.07 -14.13
CA ASN A 54 3.86 -0.29 -14.57
C ASN A 54 3.04 -1.04 -13.52
N VAL A 55 1.76 -1.22 -13.83
CA VAL A 55 0.77 -1.84 -12.93
C VAL A 55 1.18 -3.25 -12.50
N LEU A 56 1.85 -4.03 -13.36
CA LEU A 56 2.31 -5.38 -13.03
C LEU A 56 3.45 -5.34 -12.00
N LEU A 57 4.38 -4.40 -12.14
CA LEU A 57 5.48 -4.24 -11.17
C LEU A 57 4.99 -3.71 -9.84
N ILE A 58 4.08 -2.73 -9.84
CA ILE A 58 3.47 -2.21 -8.62
C ILE A 58 2.71 -3.32 -7.88
N ALA A 59 1.95 -4.15 -8.60
CA ALA A 59 1.25 -5.29 -7.99
C ALA A 59 2.23 -6.31 -7.40
N ARG A 60 3.32 -6.62 -8.11
CA ARG A 60 4.37 -7.52 -7.62
C ARG A 60 5.06 -6.96 -6.38
N ALA A 61 5.40 -5.67 -6.38
CA ALA A 61 6.03 -4.98 -5.25
C ALA A 61 5.09 -4.94 -4.04
N THR A 62 3.81 -4.64 -4.26
CA THR A 62 2.77 -4.69 -3.21
C THR A 62 2.73 -6.07 -2.57
N ASN A 63 2.65 -7.14 -3.36
CA ASN A 63 2.62 -8.50 -2.83
C ASN A 63 3.88 -8.88 -2.06
N HIS A 64 5.05 -8.46 -2.55
CA HIS A 64 6.32 -8.70 -1.89
C HIS A 64 6.40 -7.97 -0.55
N LEU A 65 6.07 -6.68 -0.53
CA LEU A 65 6.09 -5.87 0.68
C LEU A 65 5.10 -6.42 1.70
N TRP A 66 3.84 -6.65 1.33
CA TRP A 66 2.81 -7.18 2.24
C TRP A 66 3.21 -8.53 2.88
N LYS A 67 3.84 -9.43 2.12
CA LYS A 67 4.31 -10.71 2.66
C LYS A 67 5.40 -10.52 3.71
N ASN A 68 6.32 -9.58 3.46
CA ASN A 68 7.44 -9.27 4.34
C ASN A 68 7.10 -8.29 5.48
N SER A 69 5.93 -7.65 5.44
CA SER A 69 5.49 -6.76 6.53
C SER A 69 5.28 -7.53 7.82
N THR A 70 5.68 -6.90 8.93
CA THR A 70 5.50 -7.39 10.29
C THR A 70 4.02 -7.43 10.68
N THR A 71 3.72 -8.18 11.75
CA THR A 71 2.38 -8.21 12.33
C THR A 71 1.92 -6.82 12.77
N GLN A 72 2.83 -6.01 13.33
CA GLN A 72 2.55 -4.65 13.78
C GLN A 72 2.16 -3.75 12.59
N GLU A 73 2.98 -3.72 11.56
CA GLU A 73 2.71 -2.99 10.31
C GLU A 73 1.37 -3.38 9.68
N LYS A 74 1.04 -4.68 9.64
CA LYS A 74 -0.26 -5.16 9.15
C LYS A 74 -1.42 -4.70 10.03
N SER A 75 -1.23 -4.67 11.35
CA SER A 75 -2.25 -4.27 12.30
C SER A 75 -2.69 -2.82 12.12
N GLU A 76 -1.76 -1.92 11.76
CA GLU A 76 -2.08 -0.51 11.48
C GLU A 76 -3.06 -0.40 10.30
N TYR A 77 -2.79 -1.12 9.21
CA TYR A 77 -3.68 -1.16 8.04
C TYR A 77 -5.03 -1.84 8.33
N ILE A 78 -5.05 -2.84 9.21
CA ILE A 78 -6.30 -3.48 9.68
C ILE A 78 -7.13 -2.51 10.50
N ASN A 79 -6.51 -1.82 11.46
CA ASN A 79 -7.17 -0.81 12.28
C ASN A 79 -7.72 0.33 11.42
N LEU A 80 -6.95 0.77 10.42
CA LEU A 80 -7.39 1.79 9.48
C LEU A 80 -8.59 1.30 8.64
N ALA A 81 -8.54 0.07 8.12
CA ALA A 81 -9.67 -0.50 7.38
C ALA A 81 -10.95 -0.59 8.24
N GLN A 82 -10.82 -0.92 9.52
CA GLN A 82 -11.94 -0.92 10.47
C GLN A 82 -12.51 0.49 10.67
N ARG A 83 -11.67 1.51 10.88
CA ARG A 83 -12.12 2.91 11.02
C ARG A 83 -12.87 3.39 9.78
N VAL A 84 -12.36 3.08 8.58
CA VAL A 84 -13.01 3.45 7.32
C VAL A 84 -14.35 2.73 7.13
N LYS A 85 -14.48 1.47 7.60
CA LYS A 85 -15.73 0.70 7.52
C LYS A 85 -16.81 1.20 8.49
N SER A 86 -16.41 1.72 9.65
CA SER A 86 -17.33 2.22 10.67
C SER A 86 -17.89 3.63 10.38
N HIS A 87 -17.45 4.28 9.30
CA HIS A 87 -17.85 5.63 8.87
C HIS A 87 -18.65 5.64 7.56
#